data_AF-A0A9P6NY99-F1
#
_entry.id   AF-A0A9P6NY99-F1
#
_cell.length_a   1.000
_cell.length_b   1.000
_cell.length_c   1.000
_cell.angle_alpha   90.00
_cell.angle_beta   90.00
_cell.angle_gamma   90.00
#
_symmetry.space_group_name_H-M   'P 1'
#
loop_
_entity.id
_entity.type
_entity.pdbx_description
1 polymer ?
#
loop_
_entity_poly.entity_id
_entity_poly.type
_entity_poly.pdbx_seq_one_letter_code
_entity_poly.pdbx_strand_id
1 'polypeptide(L)'
;MDQIRKRIKLGSASRNNEVHKQVITSLKSMMWERSRSAFTDKLREFYSDFGVYTDIIVYFKKQYLINDAFMKWSAAYQPQIFTNMETNNYVESWHNQLKSTYLQRKRNRRIDRLIYILVNDVEKDYMHNTRRIALNIARMGPTERHRRRRELLAEEVPETLLEDMIEMIDGSCVQVKSFNQDDISYIVAIEANVMKSCTCNDFTWHQLACKHMY
;
A
#
# COMPACT_ATOMS: atom_id res chain seq x y z
N MET A 1 12.32 -10.53 13.60
CA MET A 1 12.57 -11.99 13.48
C MET A 1 13.31 -12.55 14.68
N ASP A 2 14.44 -11.97 15.11
CA ASP A 2 15.19 -12.44 16.30
C ASP A 2 14.44 -12.38 17.64
N GLN A 3 13.46 -11.47 17.78
CA GLN A 3 12.69 -11.29 19.02
C GLN A 3 11.64 -12.39 19.26
N ILE A 4 11.12 -13.01 18.19
CA ILE A 4 10.20 -14.15 18.30
C ILE A 4 10.96 -15.36 18.83
N ARG A 5 12.22 -15.55 18.36
CA ARG A 5 13.06 -16.68 18.75
C ARG A 5 13.41 -16.75 20.24
N LYS A 6 13.42 -15.60 20.91
CA LYS A 6 13.76 -15.49 22.35
C LYS A 6 12.60 -15.81 23.27
N ARG A 7 11.37 -15.90 22.74
CA ARG A 7 10.12 -15.91 23.51
C ARG A 7 9.39 -17.27 23.51
N ILE A 8 9.87 -18.26 22.75
CA ILE A 8 9.45 -19.67 22.92
C ILE A 8 10.55 -20.44 23.63
N LYS A 9 10.23 -20.94 24.83
CA LYS A 9 11.09 -21.83 25.61
C LYS A 9 10.31 -23.07 26.05
N LEU A 10 9.91 -23.89 25.10
CA LEU A 10 9.60 -25.29 25.36
C LEU A 10 10.93 -26.00 25.65
N GLY A 11 10.98 -26.88 26.65
CA GLY A 11 12.20 -27.52 27.15
C GLY A 11 13.01 -28.35 26.14
N SER A 12 12.65 -28.33 24.84
CA SER A 12 13.42 -28.90 23.73
C SER A 12 13.61 -27.86 22.62
N ALA A 13 14.87 -27.69 22.18
CA ALA A 13 15.23 -26.76 21.10
C ALA A 13 14.56 -27.11 19.75
N SER A 14 14.30 -28.40 19.50
CA SER A 14 13.60 -28.86 18.28
C SER A 14 12.15 -28.37 18.26
N ARG A 15 11.43 -28.54 19.38
CA ARG A 15 10.04 -28.05 19.53
C ARG A 15 9.95 -26.52 19.41
N ASN A 16 10.90 -25.78 19.96
CA ASN A 16 10.94 -24.32 19.81
C ASN A 16 11.09 -23.89 18.36
N ASN A 17 11.98 -24.54 17.62
CA ASN A 17 12.21 -24.23 16.22
C ASN A 17 10.98 -24.55 15.36
N GLU A 18 10.27 -25.63 15.66
CA GLU A 18 9.07 -26.02 14.93
C GLU A 18 7.93 -25.01 15.14
N VAL A 19 7.64 -24.65 16.39
CA VAL A 19 6.61 -23.64 16.69
C VAL A 19 6.98 -22.28 16.08
N HIS A 20 8.26 -21.89 16.10
CA HIS A 20 8.70 -20.66 15.40
C HIS A 20 8.42 -20.69 13.91
N LYS A 21 8.68 -21.83 13.24
CA LYS A 21 8.39 -21.97 11.80
C LYS A 21 6.89 -21.83 11.57
N GLN A 22 6.07 -22.49 12.37
CA GLN A 22 4.60 -22.44 12.24
C GLN A 22 4.07 -21.02 12.44
N VAL A 23 4.54 -20.30 13.48
CA VAL A 23 4.18 -18.89 13.70
C VAL A 23 4.56 -18.02 12.51
N ILE A 24 5.78 -18.18 11.96
CA ILE A 24 6.23 -17.39 10.80
C ILE A 24 5.39 -17.71 9.56
N THR A 25 5.07 -18.98 9.33
CA THR A 25 4.25 -19.41 8.20
C THR A 25 2.84 -18.82 8.29
N SER A 26 2.21 -18.88 9.47
CA SER A 26 0.89 -18.31 9.70
C SER A 26 0.89 -16.78 9.54
N LEU A 27 1.89 -16.08 10.09
CA LEU A 27 2.07 -14.63 9.88
C LEU A 27 2.22 -14.26 8.41
N LYS A 28 3.01 -15.01 7.63
CA LYS A 28 3.15 -14.78 6.19
C LYS A 28 1.83 -15.00 5.45
N SER A 29 1.10 -16.06 5.79
CA SER A 29 -0.21 -16.36 5.22
C SER A 29 -1.22 -15.23 5.46
N MET A 30 -1.20 -14.62 6.65
CA MET A 30 -2.02 -13.44 6.94
C MET A 30 -1.54 -12.19 6.19
N MET A 31 -0.23 -11.95 6.15
CA MET A 31 0.37 -10.77 5.52
C MET A 31 -0.02 -10.64 4.04
N TRP A 32 -0.05 -11.75 3.31
CA TRP A 32 -0.37 -11.80 1.88
C TRP A 32 -1.85 -12.02 1.58
N GLU A 33 -2.70 -12.08 2.59
CA GLU A 33 -4.14 -12.26 2.37
C GLU A 33 -4.73 -11.02 1.71
N ARG A 34 -5.53 -11.21 0.66
CA ARG A 34 -6.11 -10.11 -0.14
C ARG A 34 -7.50 -9.73 0.33
N SER A 35 -8.21 -10.64 1.00
CA SER A 35 -9.54 -10.36 1.56
C SER A 35 -9.49 -9.97 3.04
N ARG A 36 -10.23 -8.92 3.41
CA ARG A 36 -10.35 -8.48 4.82
C ARG A 36 -11.06 -9.52 5.69
N SER A 37 -12.05 -10.22 5.16
CA SER A 37 -12.76 -11.29 5.89
C SER A 37 -11.81 -12.45 6.17
N ALA A 38 -11.13 -12.94 5.14
CA ALA A 38 -10.16 -14.02 5.26
C ALA A 38 -8.98 -13.66 6.19
N PHE A 39 -8.51 -12.40 6.17
CA PHE A 39 -7.50 -11.92 7.11
C PHE A 39 -7.99 -12.03 8.55
N THR A 40 -9.22 -11.62 8.81
CA THR A 40 -9.82 -11.66 10.15
C THR A 40 -10.00 -13.09 10.64
N ASP A 41 -10.39 -14.00 9.75
CA ASP A 41 -10.53 -15.43 10.07
C ASP A 41 -9.17 -16.05 10.40
N LYS A 42 -8.14 -15.81 9.59
CA LYS A 42 -6.77 -16.26 9.86
C LYS A 42 -6.19 -15.66 11.14
N LEU A 43 -6.55 -14.42 11.48
CA LEU A 43 -6.15 -13.80 12.75
C LEU A 43 -6.79 -14.49 13.95
N ARG A 44 -8.05 -14.93 13.85
CA ARG A 44 -8.71 -15.74 14.88
C ARG A 44 -8.04 -17.11 15.01
N GLU A 45 -7.75 -17.77 13.89
CA GLU A 45 -7.02 -19.04 13.86
C GLU A 45 -5.63 -18.90 14.51
N PHE A 46 -4.89 -17.83 14.20
CA PHE A 46 -3.59 -17.55 14.83
C PHE A 46 -3.69 -17.46 16.37
N TYR A 47 -4.74 -16.84 16.90
CA TYR A 47 -4.96 -16.79 18.35
C TYR A 47 -5.37 -18.14 18.94
N SER A 48 -6.11 -18.96 18.20
CA SER A 48 -6.45 -20.32 18.61
C SER A 48 -5.19 -21.19 18.70
N ASP A 49 -4.36 -21.17 17.66
CA ASP A 49 -3.19 -22.05 17.54
C ASP A 49 -2.04 -21.66 18.48
N PHE A 50 -1.82 -20.36 18.65
CA PHE A 50 -0.67 -19.84 19.40
C PHE A 50 -1.04 -19.12 20.70
N GLY A 51 -2.33 -19.12 21.08
CA GLY A 51 -2.84 -18.48 22.29
C GLY A 51 -2.15 -18.95 23.58
N VAL A 52 -1.72 -20.21 23.60
CA VAL A 52 -0.97 -20.83 24.71
C VAL A 52 0.39 -20.13 24.94
N TYR A 53 0.99 -19.53 23.90
CA TYR A 53 2.26 -18.83 23.98
C TYR A 53 2.06 -17.34 24.30
N THR A 54 1.70 -17.07 25.55
CA THR A 54 1.35 -15.72 26.05
C THR A 54 2.40 -14.65 25.70
N ASP A 55 3.69 -14.94 25.84
CA ASP A 55 4.78 -14.02 25.52
C ASP A 55 4.82 -13.59 24.04
N ILE A 56 4.47 -14.51 23.13
CA ILE A 56 4.36 -14.21 21.70
C ILE A 56 3.12 -13.37 21.45
N ILE A 57 1.99 -13.74 22.02
CA ILE A 57 0.72 -13.02 21.81
C ILE A 57 0.83 -11.58 22.31
N VAL A 58 1.42 -11.36 23.49
CA VAL A 58 1.67 -10.02 24.03
C VAL A 58 2.59 -9.23 23.11
N TYR A 59 3.69 -9.82 22.65
CA TYR A 59 4.60 -9.18 21.71
C TYR A 59 3.91 -8.86 20.37
N PHE A 60 3.15 -9.81 19.83
CA PHE A 60 2.44 -9.69 18.56
C PHE A 60 1.41 -8.56 18.62
N LYS A 61 0.57 -8.53 19.67
CA LYS A 61 -0.40 -7.45 19.88
C LYS A 61 0.30 -6.09 19.96
N LYS A 62 1.34 -5.98 20.79
CA LYS A 62 2.05 -4.71 21.00
C LYS A 62 2.77 -4.21 19.75
N GLN A 63 3.33 -5.10 18.94
CA GLN A 63 4.20 -4.70 17.83
C GLN A 63 3.47 -4.63 16.48
N TYR A 64 2.49 -5.50 16.25
CA TYR A 64 1.87 -5.69 14.94
C TYR A 64 0.40 -5.29 14.87
N LEU A 65 -0.30 -5.17 16.01
CA LEU A 65 -1.73 -4.85 16.04
C LEU A 65 -2.05 -3.52 16.73
N ILE A 66 -1.13 -2.96 17.51
CA ILE A 66 -1.36 -1.69 18.22
C ILE A 66 -1.71 -0.58 17.23
N ASN A 67 -2.68 0.27 17.58
CA ASN A 67 -3.09 1.44 16.79
C ASN A 67 -3.32 1.10 15.30
N ASP A 68 -3.99 -0.02 15.04
CA ASP A 68 -4.28 -0.53 13.70
C ASP A 68 -3.04 -0.73 12.81
N ALA A 69 -1.88 -1.00 13.42
CA ALA A 69 -0.63 -1.22 12.70
C ALA A 69 -0.72 -2.33 11.63
N PHE A 70 -1.65 -3.26 11.77
CA PHE A 70 -1.92 -4.30 10.77
C PHE A 70 -2.37 -3.78 9.43
N MET A 71 -3.03 -2.62 9.40
CA MET A 71 -3.40 -1.97 8.14
C MET A 71 -2.19 -1.51 7.33
N LYS A 72 -0.98 -1.45 7.92
CA LYS A 72 0.24 -1.02 7.22
C LYS A 72 1.00 -2.18 6.58
N TRP A 73 0.86 -3.40 7.11
CA TRP A 73 1.64 -4.55 6.67
C TRP A 73 0.82 -5.66 6.01
N SER A 74 -0.51 -5.63 6.09
CA SER A 74 -1.37 -6.64 5.45
C SER A 74 -1.82 -6.20 4.06
N ALA A 75 -1.78 -7.12 3.10
CA ALA A 75 -2.18 -6.87 1.72
C ALA A 75 -3.68 -6.52 1.59
N ALA A 76 -4.54 -7.11 2.41
CA ALA A 76 -5.98 -6.85 2.45
C ALA A 76 -6.36 -5.38 2.72
N TYR A 77 -5.45 -4.60 3.31
CA TYR A 77 -5.67 -3.19 3.64
C TYR A 77 -4.80 -2.24 2.80
N GLN A 78 -3.81 -2.75 2.06
CA GLN A 78 -2.92 -1.96 1.20
C GLN A 78 -2.76 -2.58 -0.20
N PRO A 79 -3.84 -2.87 -0.93
CA PRO A 79 -3.77 -3.66 -2.17
C PRO A 79 -2.82 -3.05 -3.21
N GLN A 80 -2.79 -1.72 -3.34
CA GLN A 80 -1.98 -0.99 -4.32
C GLN A 80 -0.47 -1.02 -4.01
N ILE A 81 -0.10 -1.17 -2.74
CA ILE A 81 1.30 -1.22 -2.28
C ILE A 81 1.89 -2.58 -2.63
N PHE A 82 1.11 -3.66 -2.45
CA PHE A 82 1.57 -5.03 -2.65
C PHE A 82 1.51 -5.50 -4.10
N THR A 83 0.71 -4.88 -4.98
CA THR A 83 0.69 -5.21 -6.42
C THR A 83 2.01 -4.88 -7.14
N ASN A 84 2.74 -3.85 -6.70
CA ASN A 84 3.96 -3.39 -7.38
C ASN A 84 5.25 -3.92 -6.72
N MET A 85 5.20 -4.30 -5.44
CA MET A 85 6.33 -4.88 -4.70
C MET A 85 6.62 -6.34 -5.05
N GLU A 86 5.75 -6.99 -5.82
CA GLU A 86 5.96 -8.36 -6.32
C GLU A 86 7.03 -8.43 -7.43
N THR A 87 7.52 -7.29 -7.95
CA THR A 87 8.58 -7.27 -8.97
C THR A 87 9.97 -7.14 -8.34
N ASN A 88 10.81 -8.17 -8.53
CA ASN A 88 12.20 -8.22 -8.05
C ASN A 88 12.99 -6.94 -8.41
N ASN A 89 12.74 -6.40 -9.60
CA ASN A 89 13.43 -5.21 -10.11
C ASN A 89 13.17 -3.94 -9.26
N TYR A 90 11.96 -3.77 -8.72
CA TYR A 90 11.65 -2.61 -7.89
C TYR A 90 12.38 -2.68 -6.55
N VAL A 91 12.34 -3.85 -5.90
CA VAL A 91 13.04 -4.09 -4.62
C VAL A 91 14.55 -3.97 -4.79
N GLU A 92 15.11 -4.53 -5.87
CA GLU A 92 16.53 -4.43 -6.18
C GLU A 92 16.97 -2.99 -6.48
N SER A 93 16.19 -2.26 -7.27
CA SER A 93 16.44 -0.84 -7.55
C SER A 93 16.46 0.00 -6.27
N TRP A 94 15.48 -0.20 -5.38
CA TRP A 94 15.44 0.48 -4.10
C TRP A 94 16.60 0.09 -3.18
N HIS A 95 16.93 -1.20 -3.08
CA HIS A 95 18.10 -1.66 -2.34
C HIS A 95 19.41 -1.05 -2.87
N ASN A 96 19.52 -0.87 -4.19
CA ASN A 96 20.68 -0.20 -4.79
C ASN A 96 20.75 1.27 -4.38
N GLN A 97 19.62 2.01 -4.41
CA GLN A 97 19.57 3.40 -3.93
C GLN A 97 19.92 3.51 -2.44
N LEU A 98 19.38 2.62 -1.59
CA LEU A 98 19.71 2.58 -0.17
C LEU A 98 21.21 2.38 0.04
N LYS A 99 21.80 1.42 -0.68
CA LYS A 99 23.24 1.13 -0.61
C LYS A 99 24.08 2.29 -1.14
N SER A 100 23.73 2.89 -2.28
CA SER A 100 24.56 3.91 -2.93
C SER A 100 24.45 5.28 -2.28
N THR A 101 23.23 5.74 -2.01
CA THR A 101 22.96 7.13 -1.66
C THR A 101 23.07 7.34 -0.15
N TYR A 102 22.38 6.51 0.63
CA TYR A 102 22.31 6.67 2.08
C TYR A 102 23.44 5.97 2.82
N LEU A 103 23.78 4.74 2.40
CA LEU A 103 24.87 3.98 3.02
C LEU A 103 26.24 4.24 2.38
N GLN A 104 26.30 4.96 1.25
CA GLN A 104 27.55 5.29 0.53
C GLN A 104 28.42 4.06 0.23
N ARG A 105 27.78 2.92 -0.09
CA ARG A 105 28.37 1.59 -0.27
C ARG A 105 29.17 1.06 0.92
N LYS A 106 29.06 1.68 2.10
CA LYS A 106 29.70 1.19 3.33
C LYS A 106 28.92 0.00 3.86
N ARG A 107 29.66 -0.99 4.36
CA ARG A 107 29.06 -2.18 4.98
C ARG A 107 28.27 -1.76 6.22
N ASN A 108 26.99 -2.11 6.26
CA ASN A 108 26.19 -1.90 7.46
C ASN A 108 26.61 -2.92 8.53
N ARG A 109 27.22 -2.43 9.63
CA ARG A 109 27.69 -3.28 10.73
C ARG A 109 26.74 -3.32 11.92
N ARG A 110 25.79 -2.38 12.02
CA ARG A 110 24.87 -2.31 13.15
C ARG A 110 23.46 -1.94 12.70
N ILE A 111 22.48 -2.65 13.23
CA ILE A 111 21.07 -2.48 12.84
C ILE A 111 20.47 -1.14 13.30
N ASP A 112 20.91 -0.63 14.45
CA ASP A 112 20.49 0.65 15.00
C ASP A 112 20.87 1.82 14.08
N ARG A 113 22.08 1.81 13.52
CA ARG A 113 22.51 2.78 12.52
C ARG A 113 21.63 2.75 11.28
N LEU A 114 21.25 1.57 10.81
CA LEU A 114 20.35 1.45 9.66
C LEU A 114 18.96 1.99 9.97
N ILE A 115 18.40 1.66 11.14
CA ILE A 115 17.12 2.21 11.58
C ILE A 115 17.17 3.73 11.66
N TYR A 116 18.25 4.29 12.22
CA TYR A 116 18.45 5.73 12.29
C TYR A 116 18.40 6.37 10.90
N ILE A 117 19.13 5.82 9.93
CA ILE A 117 19.16 6.33 8.54
C ILE A 117 17.78 6.22 7.89
N LEU A 118 17.09 5.09 8.07
CA LEU A 118 15.76 4.88 7.48
C LEU A 118 14.74 5.90 8.00
N VAL A 119 14.74 6.19 9.30
CA VAL A 119 13.77 7.10 9.93
C VAL A 119 14.17 8.57 9.77
N ASN A 120 15.45 8.90 9.92
CA ASN A 120 15.86 10.30 9.99
C ASN A 120 16.26 10.90 8.65
N ASP A 121 16.72 10.07 7.71
CA ASP A 121 17.20 10.53 6.42
C ASP A 121 16.23 10.10 5.32
N VAL A 122 16.01 8.78 5.17
CA VAL A 122 15.20 8.23 4.07
C VAL A 122 13.76 8.70 4.14
N GLU A 123 13.08 8.52 5.27
CA GLU A 123 11.67 8.94 5.43
C GLU A 123 11.50 10.44 5.16
N LYS A 124 12.40 11.28 5.70
CA LYS A 124 12.34 12.73 5.49
C LYS A 124 12.58 13.11 4.03
N ASP A 125 13.53 12.48 3.36
CA ASP A 125 13.78 12.71 1.93
C ASP A 125 12.57 12.33 1.08
N TYR A 126 11.91 11.19 1.37
CA TYR A 126 10.67 10.82 0.70
C TYR A 126 9.55 11.83 0.96
N MET A 127 9.34 12.23 2.22
CA MET A 127 8.33 13.23 2.57
C MET A 127 8.60 14.57 1.87
N HIS A 128 9.86 15.01 1.85
CA HIS A 128 10.26 16.25 1.19
C HIS A 128 10.09 16.16 -0.33
N ASN A 129 10.46 15.03 -0.94
CA ASN A 129 10.26 14.79 -2.36
C ASN A 129 8.77 14.79 -2.71
N THR A 130 7.91 14.12 -1.93
CA THR A 130 6.45 14.15 -2.11
C THR A 130 5.91 15.58 -2.04
N ARG A 131 6.34 16.37 -1.05
CA ARG A 131 5.95 17.79 -0.95
C ARG A 131 6.43 18.62 -2.15
N ARG A 132 7.67 18.42 -2.60
CA ARG A 132 8.20 19.11 -3.78
C ARG A 132 7.48 18.72 -5.06
N ILE A 133 7.05 17.47 -5.18
CA ILE A 133 6.23 17.02 -6.32
C ILE A 133 4.86 17.69 -6.24
N ALA A 134 4.22 17.71 -5.08
CA ALA A 134 2.94 18.40 -4.88
C ALA A 134 3.01 19.90 -5.22
N LEU A 135 4.16 20.54 -4.97
CA LEU A 135 4.42 21.95 -5.33
C LEU A 135 4.92 22.14 -6.78
N ASN A 136 5.00 21.09 -7.59
CA ASN A 136 5.54 21.11 -8.96
C ASN A 136 7.02 21.55 -9.08
N ILE A 137 7.81 21.43 -8.00
CA ILE A 137 9.23 21.85 -7.95
C ILE A 137 10.18 20.66 -8.20
N ALA A 138 9.75 19.43 -7.93
CA ALA A 138 10.56 18.23 -8.13
C ALA A 138 10.25 17.53 -9.46
N ARG A 139 11.22 16.74 -9.92
CA ARG A 139 11.06 15.87 -11.08
C ARG A 139 10.05 14.77 -10.77
N MET A 140 8.88 14.85 -11.40
CA MET A 140 7.86 13.80 -11.32
C MET A 140 8.33 12.54 -12.05
N GLY A 141 8.15 11.39 -11.39
CA GLY A 141 8.26 10.08 -12.01
C GLY A 141 7.16 9.84 -13.05
N PRO A 142 7.24 8.76 -13.86
CA PRO A 142 6.26 8.49 -14.92
C PRO A 142 4.83 8.43 -14.39
N THR A 143 4.57 7.67 -13.32
CA THR A 143 3.24 7.50 -12.73
C THR A 143 2.67 8.82 -12.22
N GLU A 144 3.46 9.58 -11.48
CA GLU A 144 3.04 10.88 -10.92
C GLU A 144 2.78 11.91 -12.03
N ARG A 145 3.59 11.87 -13.10
CA ARG A 145 3.38 12.70 -14.30
C ARG A 145 2.09 12.32 -15.03
N HIS A 146 1.78 11.02 -15.15
CA HIS A 146 0.53 10.57 -15.74
C HIS A 146 -0.67 11.00 -14.89
N ARG A 147 -0.58 10.89 -13.56
CA ARG A 147 -1.61 11.40 -12.65
C ARG A 147 -1.81 12.91 -12.82
N ARG A 148 -0.73 13.71 -12.76
CA ARG A 148 -0.83 15.18 -12.92
C ARG A 148 -1.37 15.58 -14.29
N ARG A 149 -1.01 14.86 -15.35
CA ARG A 149 -1.59 15.09 -16.68
C ARG A 149 -3.12 14.91 -16.67
N ARG A 150 -3.63 13.90 -15.95
CA ARG A 150 -5.07 13.66 -15.84
C ARG A 150 -5.78 14.74 -15.02
N GLU A 151 -5.14 15.22 -13.95
CA GLU A 151 -5.61 16.38 -13.18
C GLU A 151 -5.70 17.63 -14.06
N LEU A 152 -4.63 17.96 -14.80
CA LEU A 152 -4.62 19.12 -15.70
C LEU A 152 -5.68 19.04 -16.79
N LEU A 153 -5.88 17.86 -17.40
CA LEU A 153 -6.94 17.65 -18.39
C LEU A 153 -8.35 17.80 -17.81
N ALA A 154 -8.53 17.59 -16.51
CA ALA A 154 -9.80 17.85 -15.82
C ALA A 154 -9.93 19.33 -15.44
N GLU A 155 -8.85 19.97 -14.97
CA GLU A 155 -8.78 21.41 -14.67
C GLU A 155 -9.02 22.29 -15.93
N GLU A 156 -8.72 21.78 -17.13
CA GLU A 156 -9.02 22.44 -18.41
C GLU A 156 -10.53 22.54 -18.71
N VAL A 157 -11.38 21.77 -18.03
CA VAL A 157 -12.83 21.77 -18.25
C VAL A 157 -13.46 22.98 -17.54
N PRO A 158 -14.19 23.86 -18.27
CA PRO A 158 -14.87 24.99 -17.66
C PRO A 158 -15.90 24.53 -16.63
N GLU A 159 -15.91 25.16 -15.46
CA GLU A 159 -16.85 24.84 -14.36
C GLU A 159 -18.32 24.96 -14.81
N THR A 160 -18.62 25.89 -15.72
CA THR A 160 -19.95 26.08 -16.30
C THR A 160 -20.47 24.90 -17.11
N LEU A 161 -19.58 24.03 -17.62
CA LEU A 161 -19.97 22.83 -18.37
C LEU A 161 -20.09 21.60 -17.47
N LEU A 162 -19.52 21.62 -16.26
CA LEU A 162 -19.49 20.44 -15.38
C LEU A 162 -20.91 20.02 -14.95
N GLU A 163 -21.79 20.98 -14.65
CA GLU A 163 -23.17 20.71 -14.22
C GLU A 163 -23.98 19.99 -15.32
N ASP A 164 -23.76 20.33 -16.59
CA ASP A 164 -24.49 19.74 -17.73
C ASP A 164 -23.89 18.40 -18.22
N MET A 165 -22.65 18.13 -17.82
CA MET A 165 -21.88 16.96 -18.25
C MET A 165 -21.99 15.77 -17.29
N ILE A 166 -22.50 16.00 -16.08
CA ILE A 166 -22.59 14.99 -15.03
C ILE A 166 -24.06 14.69 -14.75
N GLU A 167 -24.46 13.44 -14.97
CA GLU A 167 -25.81 12.98 -14.67
C GLU A 167 -25.74 11.78 -13.72
N MET A 168 -26.40 11.86 -12.56
CA MET A 168 -26.47 10.71 -11.65
C MET A 168 -27.51 9.73 -12.17
N ILE A 169 -27.08 8.50 -12.48
CA ILE A 169 -27.98 7.42 -12.91
C ILE A 169 -28.56 6.73 -11.66
N ASP A 170 -27.69 6.38 -10.72
CA ASP A 170 -28.02 5.71 -9.46
C ASP A 170 -27.18 6.33 -8.34
N GLY A 171 -27.57 6.17 -7.07
CA GLY A 171 -26.81 6.69 -5.92
C GLY A 171 -25.36 6.18 -5.80
N SER A 172 -24.96 5.22 -6.63
CA SER A 172 -23.62 4.66 -6.74
C SER A 172 -22.99 4.78 -8.14
N CYS A 173 -23.68 5.35 -9.14
CA CYS A 173 -23.22 5.41 -10.53
C CYS A 173 -23.46 6.80 -11.13
N VAL A 174 -22.39 7.39 -11.65
CA VAL A 174 -22.40 8.70 -12.29
C VAL A 174 -22.09 8.56 -13.78
N GLN A 175 -22.93 9.13 -14.63
CA GLN A 175 -22.66 9.30 -16.04
C GLN A 175 -21.89 10.60 -16.26
N VAL A 176 -20.78 10.52 -16.99
CA VAL A 176 -19.94 11.66 -17.33
C VAL A 176 -19.83 11.73 -18.84
N LYS A 177 -20.34 12.80 -19.47
CA LYS A 177 -20.15 13.04 -20.90
C LYS A 177 -18.67 13.29 -21.21
N SER A 178 -18.23 12.92 -22.41
CA SER A 178 -16.85 13.11 -22.84
C SER A 178 -16.59 14.59 -23.15
N PHE A 179 -15.48 15.12 -22.65
CA PHE A 179 -15.07 16.51 -22.86
C PHE A 179 -14.72 16.87 -24.30
N ASN A 180 -14.41 15.87 -25.15
CA ASN A 180 -13.91 16.11 -26.51
C ASN A 180 -14.83 15.52 -27.59
N GLN A 181 -15.88 14.79 -27.20
CA GLN A 181 -16.74 14.05 -28.12
C GLN A 181 -18.17 14.04 -27.58
N ASP A 182 -19.05 14.78 -28.25
CA ASP A 182 -20.44 14.99 -27.79
C ASP A 182 -21.26 13.68 -27.70
N ASP A 183 -20.90 12.66 -28.48
CA ASP A 183 -21.61 11.38 -28.55
C ASP A 183 -21.10 10.29 -27.58
N ILE A 184 -20.08 10.59 -26.76
CA ILE A 184 -19.50 9.59 -25.85
C ILE A 184 -19.81 9.96 -24.41
N SER A 185 -20.36 9.00 -23.66
CA SER A 185 -20.52 9.08 -22.21
C SER A 185 -19.83 7.92 -21.52
N TYR A 186 -19.27 8.18 -20.35
CA TYR A 186 -18.62 7.20 -19.50
C TYR A 186 -19.44 6.98 -18.23
N ILE A 187 -19.45 5.75 -17.73
CA ILE A 187 -20.11 5.40 -16.47
C ILE A 187 -19.01 5.21 -15.43
N VAL A 188 -19.14 5.92 -14.32
CA VAL A 188 -18.26 5.88 -13.16
C VAL A 188 -19.01 5.25 -12.00
N ALA A 189 -18.54 4.11 -11.49
CA ALA A 189 -19.08 3.51 -10.27
C ALA A 189 -18.34 4.04 -9.05
N ILE A 190 -19.08 4.59 -8.09
CA ILE A 190 -18.59 5.18 -6.85
C ILE A 190 -19.16 4.40 -5.67
N GLU A 191 -18.29 3.95 -4.78
CA GLU A 191 -18.69 3.27 -3.54
C GLU A 191 -17.91 3.89 -2.37
N ALA A 192 -18.63 4.37 -1.35
CA ALA A 192 -18.05 5.03 -0.17
C ALA A 192 -17.07 6.16 -0.51
N ASN A 193 -17.44 7.05 -1.43
CA ASN A 193 -16.62 8.16 -1.94
C ASN A 193 -15.32 7.74 -2.64
N VAL A 194 -15.23 6.51 -3.12
CA VAL A 194 -14.07 6.02 -3.90
C VAL A 194 -14.54 5.53 -5.26
N MET A 195 -13.89 6.01 -6.34
CA MET A 195 -14.09 5.48 -7.69
C MET A 195 -13.65 4.01 -7.73
N LYS A 196 -14.58 3.11 -8.05
CA LYS A 196 -14.35 1.67 -8.18
C LYS A 196 -14.09 1.25 -9.61
N SER A 197 -14.82 1.84 -10.56
CA SER A 197 -14.65 1.56 -11.97
C SER A 197 -15.03 2.76 -12.83
N CYS A 198 -14.46 2.81 -14.03
CA CYS A 198 -14.89 3.71 -15.09
C CYS A 198 -14.83 2.97 -16.43
N THR A 199 -15.77 3.26 -17.33
CA THR A 199 -15.81 2.66 -18.68
C THR A 199 -14.81 3.28 -19.66
N CYS A 200 -14.05 4.30 -19.26
CA CYS A 200 -13.09 4.95 -20.14
C CYS A 200 -11.85 4.07 -20.40
N ASN A 201 -11.22 4.24 -21.57
CA ASN A 201 -10.04 3.46 -21.96
C ASN A 201 -8.87 3.61 -20.97
N ASP A 202 -8.70 4.80 -20.40
CA ASP A 202 -7.66 5.08 -19.40
C ASP A 202 -7.82 4.20 -18.14
N PHE A 203 -9.06 4.04 -17.65
CA PHE A 203 -9.36 3.15 -16.53
C PHE A 203 -9.23 1.68 -16.95
N THR A 204 -9.73 1.31 -18.13
CA THR A 204 -9.67 -0.08 -18.62
C THR A 204 -8.22 -0.58 -18.75
N TRP A 205 -7.32 0.25 -19.28
CA TRP A 205 -5.91 -0.11 -19.49
C TRP A 205 -5.07 -0.06 -18.22
N HIS A 206 -5.31 0.92 -17.35
CA HIS A 206 -4.44 1.14 -16.19
C HIS A 206 -5.02 0.62 -14.88
N GLN A 207 -6.34 0.35 -14.80
CA GLN A 207 -7.05 -0.06 -13.59
C GLN A 207 -6.76 0.88 -12.39
N LEU A 208 -6.60 2.16 -12.70
CA LEU A 208 -6.29 3.24 -11.77
C LEU A 208 -7.29 4.38 -12.00
N ALA A 209 -7.45 5.25 -10.99
CA ALA A 209 -8.29 6.45 -11.07
C ALA A 209 -7.99 7.26 -12.34
N CYS A 210 -9.01 7.49 -13.17
CA CYS A 210 -8.91 8.19 -14.44
C CYS A 210 -9.21 9.69 -14.29
N LYS A 211 -9.18 10.44 -15.40
CA LYS A 211 -9.49 11.89 -15.38
C LYS A 211 -10.88 12.21 -14.81
N HIS A 212 -11.88 11.33 -14.99
CA HIS A 212 -13.26 11.52 -14.49
C HIS A 212 -13.41 11.38 -12.96
N MET A 213 -12.29 11.24 -12.23
CA MET A 213 -12.29 11.31 -10.76
C MET A 213 -12.15 12.76 -10.27
N TYR A 214 -11.52 13.60 -11.10
CA TYR A 214 -11.27 15.02 -10.82
C TYR A 214 -12.35 15.85 -11.47
#